data_AF-A0A131Y5B0-F1
#
_entry.id   AF-A0A131Y5B0-F1
#
_cell.length_a   1.000
_cell.length_b   1.000
_cell.length_c   1.000
_cell.angle_alpha   90.00
_cell.angle_beta   90.00
_cell.angle_gamma   90.00
#
_symmetry.space_group_name_H-M   'P 1'
#
loop_
_entity.id
_entity.type
_entity.pdbx_description
1 polymer ?
#
loop_
_entity_poly.entity_id
_entity_poly.type
_entity_poly.pdbx_seq_one_letter_code
_entity_poly.pdbx_strand_id
1 'polypeptide(L)'
;SFQSLKSQAVAKGQLFTDPSFPADDSSLFLDPPAEASGVVWKRPGEITSDPRLFVEGALGSDVSHDKPTNAWFVTACTALASERSLWAKVVPDHKEQEWSQKRPYAGIFRFCFWAFGHWTDVVVDDRLPTRDGRLLGCRSRAKGEFWGPLLEKAYAKYLGCYEQLEACSLSDALVDLTGGAAEILELSNYARDPVLRDALFAKMVAAGEAHSLLCCAISVDRLEEMGERTERGLLKGHAYAVTGARSVELGRGGLATLLGGSGQKLSMVRLRSPWLSGAWTGPFGQ
;
A
#
# COMPACT_ATOMS: atom_id res chain seq x y z
N SER A 1 18.40 -12.50 14.56
CA SER A 1 17.27 -11.60 14.86
C SER A 1 17.66 -10.16 14.53
N PHE A 2 16.68 -9.30 14.24
CA PHE A 2 16.89 -7.87 13.93
C PHE A 2 17.77 -7.14 14.95
N GLN A 3 17.48 -7.29 16.25
CA GLN A 3 18.22 -6.60 17.32
C GLN A 3 19.70 -7.02 17.38
N SER A 4 20.00 -8.30 17.12
CA SER A 4 21.38 -8.80 17.08
C SER A 4 22.15 -8.21 15.89
N LEU A 5 21.54 -8.22 14.69
CA LEU A 5 22.16 -7.64 13.49
C LEU A 5 22.39 -6.14 13.63
N LYS A 6 21.41 -5.40 14.17
CA LYS A 6 21.53 -3.97 14.47
C LYS A 6 22.66 -3.70 15.46
N SER A 7 22.72 -4.44 16.56
CA SER A 7 23.76 -4.27 17.58
C SER A 7 25.16 -4.54 17.02
N GLN A 8 25.31 -5.57 16.18
CA GLN A 8 26.58 -5.88 15.51
C GLN A 8 27.01 -4.78 14.54
N ALA A 9 26.08 -4.25 13.72
CA ALA A 9 26.36 -3.15 12.80
C ALA A 9 26.83 -1.89 13.55
N VAL A 10 26.12 -1.52 14.63
CA VAL A 10 26.50 -0.40 15.51
C VAL A 10 27.87 -0.62 16.15
N ALA A 11 28.14 -1.81 16.70
CA ALA A 11 29.42 -2.12 17.34
C ALA A 11 30.60 -2.05 16.37
N LYS A 12 30.39 -2.39 15.10
CA LYS A 12 31.41 -2.30 14.03
C LYS A 12 31.55 -0.90 13.44
N GLY A 13 30.65 0.03 13.76
CA GLY A 13 30.60 1.35 13.11
C GLY A 13 30.30 1.28 11.61
N GLN A 14 29.61 0.22 11.16
CA GLN A 14 29.29 -0.02 9.76
C GLN A 14 27.79 -0.13 9.57
N LEU A 15 27.27 0.40 8.47
CA LEU A 15 25.87 0.20 8.12
C LEU A 15 25.63 -1.24 7.71
N PHE A 16 24.48 -1.78 8.08
CA PHE A 16 24.06 -3.12 7.71
C PHE A 16 23.97 -3.24 6.19
N THR A 17 24.45 -4.38 5.72
CA THR A 17 24.43 -4.82 4.33
C THR A 17 23.82 -6.21 4.38
N ASP A 18 22.70 -6.38 3.71
CA ASP A 18 21.94 -7.62 3.76
C ASP A 18 22.56 -8.67 2.81
N PRO A 19 23.16 -9.75 3.33
CA PRO A 19 23.79 -10.75 2.48
C PRO A 19 22.78 -11.66 1.77
N SER A 20 21.53 -11.75 2.26
CA SER A 20 20.50 -12.60 1.65
C SER A 20 19.57 -11.86 0.69
N PHE A 21 19.79 -10.54 0.51
CA PHE A 21 19.11 -9.72 -0.48
C PHE A 21 20.04 -8.58 -0.91
N PRO A 22 21.11 -8.89 -1.67
CA PRO A 22 22.18 -7.95 -1.97
C PRO A 22 21.70 -6.82 -2.89
N ALA A 23 22.36 -5.67 -2.79
CA ALA A 23 22.04 -4.49 -3.60
C ALA A 23 22.66 -4.60 -5.01
N ASP A 24 22.23 -5.60 -5.77
CA ASP A 24 22.62 -5.88 -7.15
C ASP A 24 21.43 -6.46 -7.95
N ASP A 25 21.69 -6.85 -9.20
CA ASP A 25 20.66 -7.30 -10.14
C ASP A 25 19.99 -8.61 -9.72
N SER A 26 20.62 -9.45 -8.89
CA SER A 26 20.02 -10.70 -8.40
C SER A 26 18.82 -10.48 -7.49
N SER A 27 18.75 -9.32 -6.83
CA SER A 27 17.58 -8.92 -6.05
C SER A 27 16.50 -8.27 -6.90
N LEU A 28 16.81 -7.86 -8.13
CA LEU A 28 15.86 -7.22 -9.03
C LEU A 28 15.18 -8.23 -9.94
N PHE A 29 15.95 -9.17 -10.50
CA PHE A 29 15.53 -10.05 -11.59
C PHE A 29 15.81 -11.52 -11.25
N LEU A 30 14.99 -12.42 -11.76
CA LEU A 30 15.29 -13.86 -11.75
C LEU A 30 16.42 -14.16 -12.74
N ASP A 31 16.31 -13.61 -13.95
CA ASP A 31 17.31 -13.68 -15.00
C ASP A 31 17.57 -12.25 -15.51
N PRO A 32 18.72 -11.63 -15.18
CA PRO A 32 18.99 -10.24 -15.53
C PRO A 32 18.97 -10.03 -17.05
N PRO A 33 18.10 -9.15 -17.58
CA PRO A 33 18.13 -8.83 -18.99
C PRO A 33 19.44 -8.12 -19.35
N ALA A 34 19.97 -8.36 -20.55
CA ALA A 34 21.22 -7.74 -21.03
C ALA A 34 21.19 -6.19 -20.98
N GLU A 35 20.00 -5.61 -20.89
CA GLU A 35 19.73 -4.17 -20.87
C GLU A 35 19.37 -3.61 -19.48
N ALA A 36 19.56 -4.38 -18.39
CA ALA A 36 19.32 -3.95 -16.99
C ALA A 36 20.20 -2.77 -16.51
N SER A 37 20.87 -2.07 -17.43
CA SER A 37 21.80 -0.99 -17.17
C SER A 37 21.17 0.21 -16.44
N GLY A 38 22.00 0.90 -15.64
CA GLY A 38 21.68 2.18 -15.05
C GLY A 38 20.88 2.15 -13.74
N VAL A 39 20.67 0.98 -13.13
CA VAL A 39 20.15 0.91 -11.75
C VAL A 39 21.30 1.13 -10.76
N VAL A 40 21.11 2.05 -9.82
CA VAL A 40 22.05 2.34 -8.74
C VAL A 40 21.31 2.20 -7.42
N TRP A 41 21.87 1.40 -6.51
CA TRP A 41 21.32 1.22 -5.18
C TRP A 41 21.81 2.31 -4.24
N LYS A 42 20.88 3.07 -3.66
CA LYS A 42 21.18 4.20 -2.78
C LYS A 42 20.42 4.07 -1.47
N ARG A 43 21.05 4.49 -0.36
CA ARG A 43 20.36 4.65 0.93
C ARG A 43 19.54 5.94 0.93
N PRO A 44 18.49 6.03 1.76
CA PRO A 44 17.70 7.24 1.97
C PRO A 44 18.52 8.52 2.18
N GLY A 45 19.59 8.45 2.99
CA GLY A 45 20.48 9.60 3.24
C GLY A 45 21.31 10.06 2.03
N GLU A 46 21.42 9.24 0.98
CA GLU A 46 22.05 9.60 -0.29
C GLU A 46 21.04 10.19 -1.30
N ILE A 47 19.74 10.03 -1.02
CA ILE A 47 18.62 10.50 -1.86
C ILE A 47 18.11 11.86 -1.33
N THR A 48 18.06 12.03 -0.01
CA THR A 48 17.54 13.22 0.66
C THR A 48 18.27 13.50 1.97
N SER A 49 18.29 14.76 2.40
CA SER A 49 18.97 15.20 3.61
C SER A 49 18.21 14.91 4.92
N ASP A 50 16.90 14.66 4.85
CA ASP A 50 16.05 14.34 6.03
C ASP A 50 15.22 13.08 5.76
N PRO A 51 15.84 11.89 5.75
CA PRO A 51 15.12 10.64 5.59
C PRO A 51 14.34 10.29 6.85
N ARG A 52 13.10 9.86 6.66
CA ARG A 52 12.14 9.45 7.69
C ARG A 52 11.46 8.16 7.28
N LEU A 53 11.12 7.35 8.27
CA LEU A 53 10.28 6.19 8.04
C LEU A 53 8.84 6.67 7.84
N PHE A 54 8.37 7.58 8.70
CA PHE A 54 7.09 8.28 8.57
C PHE A 54 7.27 9.80 8.71
N VAL A 55 6.65 10.57 7.82
CA VAL A 55 6.60 12.04 7.92
C VAL A 55 5.33 12.49 8.65
N GLU A 56 4.17 11.89 8.37
CA GLU A 56 2.89 12.19 9.03
C GLU A 56 2.16 10.92 9.54
N GLY A 57 2.92 9.89 9.90
CA GLY A 57 2.40 8.53 10.13
C GLY A 57 2.26 7.77 8.80
N ALA A 58 1.71 6.56 8.82
CA ALA A 58 1.38 5.87 7.57
C ALA A 58 0.06 6.42 7.04
N LEU A 59 0.10 7.26 6.01
CA LEU A 59 -1.09 7.69 5.28
C LEU A 59 -1.14 6.93 3.95
N GLY A 60 -2.34 6.55 3.51
CA GLY A 60 -2.49 5.95 2.18
C GLY A 60 -2.16 6.88 0.99
N SER A 61 -1.66 8.09 1.23
CA SER A 61 -1.15 9.02 0.20
C SER A 61 0.33 8.82 -0.07
N ASP A 62 0.97 7.99 0.74
CA ASP A 62 2.41 7.95 0.91
C ASP A 62 3.06 6.85 0.07
N VAL A 63 2.26 6.23 -0.79
CA VAL A 63 2.72 5.18 -1.68
C VAL A 63 2.14 5.47 -3.05
N SER A 64 3.01 5.61 -4.04
CA SER A 64 2.71 5.89 -5.44
C SER A 64 3.75 5.20 -6.32
N HIS A 65 3.36 4.78 -7.51
CA HIS A 65 4.23 4.07 -8.45
C HIS A 65 4.07 4.70 -9.84
N ASP A 66 5.17 4.80 -10.58
CA ASP A 66 5.26 5.43 -11.90
C ASP A 66 5.06 4.43 -13.03
N LYS A 67 5.27 3.14 -12.76
CA LYS A 67 4.85 2.06 -13.64
C LYS A 67 3.51 1.48 -13.18
N PRO A 68 2.66 0.97 -14.08
CA PRO A 68 1.44 0.24 -13.70
C PRO A 68 1.76 -1.06 -12.96
N THR A 69 2.94 -1.65 -13.20
CA THR A 69 3.40 -2.85 -12.50
C THR A 69 3.51 -2.56 -11.01
N ASN A 70 2.95 -3.41 -10.15
CA ASN A 70 2.89 -3.29 -8.68
C ASN A 70 1.91 -2.26 -8.09
N ALA A 71 1.03 -1.69 -8.92
CA ALA A 71 -0.18 -0.95 -8.53
C ALA A 71 -0.97 -1.56 -7.36
N TRP A 72 -1.10 -2.89 -7.39
CA TRP A 72 -1.83 -3.65 -6.40
C TRP A 72 -1.16 -3.57 -5.02
N PHE A 73 0.17 -3.61 -4.95
CA PHE A 73 0.89 -3.56 -3.67
C PHE A 73 0.75 -2.20 -2.99
N VAL A 74 0.83 -1.13 -3.79
CA VAL A 74 0.55 0.24 -3.34
C VAL A 74 -0.87 0.36 -2.78
N THR A 75 -1.85 -0.27 -3.44
CA THR A 75 -3.24 -0.30 -2.98
C THR A 75 -3.37 -1.06 -1.66
N ALA A 76 -2.72 -2.21 -1.54
CA ALA A 76 -2.69 -3.00 -0.31
C ALA A 76 -2.09 -2.20 0.85
N CYS A 77 -0.96 -1.51 0.61
CA CYS A 77 -0.34 -0.61 1.59
C CYS A 77 -1.26 0.56 1.96
N THR A 78 -1.98 1.13 1.00
CA THR A 78 -2.95 2.21 1.22
C THR A 78 -4.10 1.75 2.10
N ALA A 79 -4.62 0.54 1.88
CA ALA A 79 -5.65 -0.06 2.71
C ALA A 79 -5.11 -0.36 4.12
N LEU A 80 -3.93 -0.96 4.22
CA LEU A 80 -3.25 -1.27 5.49
C LEU A 80 -3.02 -0.02 6.34
N ALA A 81 -2.57 1.08 5.73
CA ALA A 81 -2.35 2.36 6.41
C ALA A 81 -3.63 2.93 7.06
N SER A 82 -4.80 2.51 6.59
CA SER A 82 -6.09 2.92 7.16
C SER A 82 -6.46 2.14 8.43
N GLU A 83 -5.78 1.02 8.73
CA GLU A 83 -6.04 0.17 9.89
C GLU A 83 -4.79 0.03 10.77
N ARG A 84 -4.67 0.90 11.77
CA ARG A 84 -3.46 1.02 12.62
C ARG A 84 -3.10 -0.28 13.33
N SER A 85 -4.08 -1.10 13.70
CA SER A 85 -3.82 -2.36 14.43
C SER A 85 -3.13 -3.40 13.56
N LEU A 86 -3.47 -3.47 12.27
CA LEU A 86 -2.83 -4.36 11.29
C LEU A 86 -1.47 -3.81 10.87
N TRP A 87 -1.42 -2.51 10.59
CA TRP A 87 -0.18 -1.80 10.28
C TRP A 87 0.92 -2.04 11.33
N ALA A 88 0.59 -2.00 12.62
CA ALA A 88 1.53 -2.21 13.71
C ALA A 88 2.08 -3.65 13.78
N LYS A 89 1.39 -4.63 13.19
CA LYS A 89 1.92 -6.00 13.02
C LYS A 89 2.94 -6.07 11.89
N VAL A 90 2.66 -5.38 10.78
CA VAL A 90 3.55 -5.35 9.60
C VAL A 90 4.82 -4.56 9.86
N VAL A 91 4.73 -3.43 10.57
CA VAL A 91 5.89 -2.60 10.95
C VAL A 91 6.00 -2.54 12.47
N PRO A 92 6.48 -3.61 13.11
CA PRO A 92 6.58 -3.67 14.55
C PRO A 92 7.60 -2.65 15.05
N ASP A 93 7.37 -2.10 16.24
CA ASP A 93 8.30 -1.17 16.90
C ASP A 93 8.72 0.00 15.99
N HIS A 94 7.82 0.48 15.12
CA HIS A 94 8.13 1.46 14.07
C HIS A 94 8.87 2.71 14.61
N LYS A 95 8.57 3.13 15.85
CA LYS A 95 9.25 4.25 16.52
C LYS A 95 10.72 3.98 16.85
N GLU A 96 11.12 2.73 17.07
CA GLU A 96 12.51 2.34 17.32
C GLU A 96 13.32 2.21 16.03
N GLN A 97 12.63 1.91 14.92
CA GLN A 97 13.18 1.83 13.59
C GLN A 97 13.32 3.21 12.92
N GLU A 98 12.49 4.18 13.31
CA GLU A 98 12.55 5.56 12.82
C GLU A 98 13.93 6.22 13.03
N TRP A 99 14.35 6.99 12.01
CA TRP A 99 15.54 7.83 12.06
C TRP A 99 15.46 8.80 13.24
N SER A 100 16.54 8.84 14.02
CA SER A 100 16.57 9.61 15.26
C SER A 100 17.98 10.07 15.58
N GLN A 101 18.10 11.30 16.08
CA GLN A 101 19.36 11.80 16.63
C GLN A 101 19.72 11.12 17.96
N LYS A 102 18.74 10.50 18.65
CA LYS A 102 18.93 9.88 19.96
C LYS A 102 19.32 8.40 19.88
N ARG A 103 19.17 7.76 18.72
CA ARG A 103 19.45 6.33 18.53
C ARG A 103 20.39 6.14 17.34
N PRO A 104 21.34 5.19 17.42
CA PRO A 104 22.24 4.95 16.32
C PRO A 104 21.49 4.39 15.12
N TYR A 105 21.63 5.08 13.99
CA TYR A 105 21.22 4.56 12.68
C TYR A 105 22.23 3.49 12.23
N ALA A 106 21.71 2.39 11.71
CA ALA A 106 22.51 1.24 11.30
C ALA A 106 22.11 0.69 9.91
N GLY A 107 21.29 1.43 9.14
CA GLY A 107 20.87 1.03 7.79
C GLY A 107 20.12 -0.29 7.72
N ILE A 108 19.32 -0.62 8.75
CA ILE A 108 18.62 -1.90 8.92
C ILE A 108 17.18 -1.67 9.39
N PHE A 109 16.24 -2.39 8.78
CA PHE A 109 14.81 -2.33 9.06
C PHE A 109 14.19 -3.73 9.13
N ARG A 110 13.05 -3.84 9.80
CA ARG A 110 12.29 -5.08 10.00
C ARG A 110 10.82 -4.86 9.66
N PHE A 111 10.29 -5.80 8.90
CA PHE A 111 8.88 -5.93 8.57
C PHE A 111 8.40 -7.34 8.93
N CYS A 112 7.11 -7.53 9.12
CA CYS A 112 6.52 -8.85 9.35
C CYS A 112 5.43 -9.12 8.32
N PHE A 113 5.45 -10.33 7.77
CA PHE A 113 4.41 -10.82 6.86
C PHE A 113 3.83 -12.12 7.42
N TRP A 114 2.56 -12.35 7.17
CA TRP A 114 1.91 -13.60 7.46
C TRP A 114 2.27 -14.63 6.40
N ALA A 115 2.88 -15.73 6.80
CA ALA A 115 3.27 -16.81 5.91
C ALA A 115 3.01 -18.14 6.61
N PHE A 116 2.37 -19.08 5.90
CA PHE A 116 2.17 -20.47 6.38
C PHE A 116 1.61 -20.59 7.80
N GLY A 117 0.71 -19.68 8.20
CA GLY A 117 0.05 -19.72 9.50
C GLY A 117 0.79 -19.03 10.65
N HIS A 118 1.86 -18.29 10.38
CA HIS A 118 2.56 -17.50 11.39
C HIS A 118 3.13 -16.18 10.85
N TRP A 119 3.34 -15.22 11.76
CA TRP A 119 4.04 -13.97 11.43
C TRP A 119 5.54 -14.22 11.30
N THR A 120 6.12 -13.80 10.18
CA THR A 120 7.50 -14.03 9.80
C THR A 120 8.24 -12.71 9.69
N ASP A 121 9.32 -12.57 10.46
CA ASP A 121 10.20 -11.40 10.42
C ASP A 121 11.06 -11.39 9.15
N VAL A 122 10.99 -10.30 8.40
CA VAL A 122 11.85 -10.01 7.26
C VAL A 122 12.70 -8.78 7.57
N VAL A 123 14.01 -8.98 7.59
CA VAL A 123 14.99 -7.93 7.85
C VAL A 123 15.65 -7.54 6.54
N VAL A 124 15.77 -6.24 6.28
CA VAL A 124 16.41 -5.67 5.09
C VAL A 124 17.36 -4.56 5.48
N ASP A 125 18.40 -4.34 4.66
CA ASP A 125 19.07 -3.04 4.66
C ASP A 125 18.24 -1.99 3.91
N ASP A 126 18.60 -0.72 4.03
CA ASP A 126 17.85 0.38 3.39
C ASP A 126 18.40 0.86 2.06
N ARG A 127 19.27 0.10 1.38
CA ARG A 127 19.62 0.43 -0.01
C ARG A 127 18.41 0.16 -0.91
N LEU A 128 17.98 1.14 -1.66
CA LEU A 128 16.82 1.05 -2.56
C LEU A 128 17.26 1.26 -4.02
N PRO A 129 16.64 0.57 -4.98
CA PRO A 129 16.99 0.71 -6.39
C PRO A 129 16.55 2.07 -6.92
N THR A 130 17.48 2.78 -7.56
CA THR A 130 17.24 4.09 -8.16
C THR A 130 17.71 4.15 -9.59
N ARG A 131 17.10 5.03 -10.38
CA ARG A 131 17.56 5.44 -11.71
C ARG A 131 17.41 6.95 -11.82
N ASP A 132 18.46 7.62 -12.28
CA ASP A 132 18.50 9.10 -12.37
C ASP A 132 18.11 9.82 -11.06
N GLY A 133 18.51 9.23 -9.93
CA GLY A 133 18.21 9.76 -8.59
C GLY A 133 16.77 9.57 -8.11
N ARG A 134 15.94 8.81 -8.84
CA ARG A 134 14.55 8.48 -8.47
C ARG A 134 14.43 7.01 -8.12
N LEU A 135 13.65 6.69 -7.08
CA LEU A 135 13.34 5.31 -6.71
C LEU A 135 12.58 4.61 -7.85
N LEU A 136 12.91 3.35 -8.14
CA LEU A 136 12.24 2.58 -9.19
C LEU A 136 10.89 1.98 -8.78
N GLY A 137 10.72 1.73 -7.48
CA GLY A 137 9.50 1.16 -6.90
C GLY A 137 8.57 2.22 -6.30
N CYS A 138 7.87 1.82 -5.24
CA CYS A 138 6.97 2.66 -4.46
C CYS A 138 7.65 3.95 -3.96
N ARG A 139 6.93 5.06 -3.96
CA ARG A 139 7.36 6.37 -3.42
C ARG A 139 6.26 7.11 -2.69
N SER A 140 6.63 7.91 -1.68
CA SER A 140 5.71 8.82 -1.01
C SER A 140 5.57 10.17 -1.71
N ARG A 141 4.40 10.79 -1.53
CA ARG A 141 4.18 12.21 -1.81
C ARG A 141 4.96 13.09 -0.82
N ALA A 142 5.09 12.64 0.43
CA ALA A 142 5.90 13.32 1.42
C ALA A 142 7.38 13.12 1.08
N LYS A 143 8.09 14.23 0.85
CA LYS A 143 9.52 14.18 0.56
C LYS A 143 10.25 13.59 1.77
N GLY A 144 11.06 12.57 1.52
CA GLY A 144 11.87 11.93 2.54
C GLY A 144 11.19 10.83 3.34
N GLU A 145 10.00 10.38 2.96
CA GLU A 145 9.35 9.24 3.59
C GLU A 145 9.66 7.92 2.88
N PHE A 146 10.08 6.90 3.64
CA PHE A 146 10.62 5.65 3.10
C PHE A 146 9.94 4.36 3.58
N TRP A 147 8.88 4.40 4.40
CA TRP A 147 8.23 3.16 4.84
C TRP A 147 7.68 2.31 3.69
N GLY A 148 7.03 2.94 2.70
CA GLY A 148 6.48 2.25 1.52
C GLY A 148 7.57 1.55 0.69
N PRO A 149 8.61 2.28 0.22
CA PRO A 149 9.72 1.67 -0.51
C PRO A 149 10.44 0.56 0.28
N LEU A 150 10.63 0.72 1.60
CA LEU A 150 11.29 -0.29 2.44
C LEU A 150 10.40 -1.53 2.67
N LEU A 151 9.09 -1.33 2.82
CA LEU A 151 8.12 -2.41 2.92
C LEU A 151 8.04 -3.21 1.61
N GLU A 152 8.02 -2.53 0.46
CA GLU A 152 8.08 -3.15 -0.86
C GLU A 152 9.37 -3.97 -1.03
N LYS A 153 10.53 -3.42 -0.63
CA LYS A 153 11.79 -4.15 -0.63
C LYS A 153 11.72 -5.41 0.23
N ALA A 154 11.17 -5.31 1.44
CA ALA A 154 11.03 -6.47 2.33
C ALA A 154 10.08 -7.51 1.75
N TYR A 155 9.02 -7.09 1.07
CA TYR A 155 8.10 -7.99 0.40
C TYR A 155 8.74 -8.65 -0.83
N ALA A 156 9.50 -7.91 -1.64
CA ALA A 156 10.31 -8.46 -2.72
C ALA A 156 11.33 -9.49 -2.20
N LYS A 157 11.98 -9.22 -1.07
CA LYS A 157 12.86 -10.19 -0.41
C LYS A 157 12.12 -11.45 0.03
N TYR A 158 10.93 -11.29 0.60
CA TYR A 158 10.08 -12.41 1.00
C TYR A 158 9.71 -13.31 -0.19
N LEU A 159 9.48 -12.71 -1.36
CA LEU A 159 9.13 -13.40 -2.60
C LEU A 159 10.35 -13.91 -3.39
N GLY A 160 11.54 -13.34 -3.16
CA GLY A 160 12.82 -13.75 -3.75
C GLY A 160 13.54 -12.63 -4.53
N CYS A 161 12.81 -11.80 -5.27
CA CYS A 161 13.33 -10.61 -5.98
C CYS A 161 12.19 -9.63 -6.31
N TYR A 162 12.52 -8.43 -6.82
CA TYR A 162 11.49 -7.44 -7.20
C TYR A 162 10.62 -7.90 -8.37
N GLU A 163 11.16 -8.65 -9.35
CA GLU A 163 10.41 -9.17 -10.49
C GLU A 163 9.26 -10.10 -10.05
N GLN A 164 9.41 -10.84 -8.94
CA GLN A 164 8.36 -11.71 -8.40
C GLN A 164 7.12 -10.95 -7.93
N LEU A 165 7.22 -9.64 -7.68
CA LEU A 165 6.04 -8.82 -7.38
C LEU A 165 5.04 -8.83 -8.56
N GLU A 166 5.52 -8.97 -9.81
CA GLU A 166 4.64 -8.98 -10.98
C GLU A 166 3.75 -10.23 -11.05
N ALA A 167 4.13 -11.31 -10.35
CA ALA A 167 3.36 -12.56 -10.28
C ALA A 167 2.33 -12.58 -9.14
N CYS A 168 2.31 -11.58 -8.26
CA CYS A 168 1.41 -11.53 -7.10
C CYS A 168 0.07 -10.86 -7.41
N SER A 169 -0.94 -11.21 -6.62
CA SER A 169 -2.26 -10.57 -6.66
C SER A 169 -2.50 -9.65 -5.46
N LEU A 170 -3.43 -8.70 -5.61
CA LEU A 170 -3.88 -7.85 -4.50
C LEU A 170 -4.41 -8.68 -3.33
N SER A 171 -5.15 -9.76 -3.59
CA SER A 171 -5.70 -10.63 -2.55
C SER A 171 -4.62 -11.32 -1.74
N ASP A 172 -3.56 -11.81 -2.39
CA ASP A 172 -2.45 -12.48 -1.69
C ASP A 172 -1.72 -11.48 -0.79
N ALA A 173 -1.46 -10.28 -1.31
CA ALA A 173 -0.88 -9.18 -0.55
C ALA A 173 -1.69 -8.85 0.71
N LEU A 174 -3.02 -8.77 0.58
CA LEU A 174 -3.89 -8.47 1.71
C LEU A 174 -3.87 -9.62 2.74
N VAL A 175 -3.78 -10.87 2.32
CA VAL A 175 -3.59 -12.00 3.24
C VAL A 175 -2.25 -11.90 3.95
N ASP A 176 -1.16 -11.70 3.23
CA ASP A 176 0.20 -11.61 3.78
C ASP A 176 0.36 -10.42 4.74
N LEU A 177 -0.33 -9.31 4.50
CA LEU A 177 -0.26 -8.11 5.36
C LEU A 177 -1.19 -8.19 6.58
N THR A 178 -2.14 -9.13 6.63
CA THR A 178 -3.18 -9.14 7.68
C THR A 178 -3.26 -10.44 8.47
N GLY A 179 -2.85 -11.56 7.88
CA GLY A 179 -3.11 -12.92 8.36
C GLY A 179 -4.58 -13.35 8.30
N GLY A 180 -5.41 -12.60 7.58
CA GLY A 180 -6.82 -12.91 7.36
C GLY A 180 -7.06 -13.82 6.15
N ALA A 181 -8.31 -13.84 5.69
CA ALA A 181 -8.71 -14.48 4.44
C ALA A 181 -9.24 -13.43 3.46
N ALA A 182 -8.94 -13.60 2.17
CA ALA A 182 -9.46 -12.74 1.11
C ALA A 182 -10.72 -13.34 0.49
N GLU A 183 -11.71 -12.49 0.23
CA GLU A 183 -12.89 -12.81 -0.56
C GLU A 183 -12.98 -11.84 -1.74
N ILE A 184 -13.21 -12.37 -2.94
CA ILE A 184 -13.31 -11.58 -4.17
C ILE A 184 -14.77 -11.64 -4.64
N LEU A 185 -15.37 -10.47 -4.86
CA LEU A 185 -16.76 -10.32 -5.30
C LEU A 185 -16.82 -9.67 -6.68
N GLU A 186 -17.46 -10.34 -7.64
CA GLU A 186 -17.73 -9.77 -8.96
C GLU A 186 -18.99 -8.88 -8.90
N LEU A 187 -18.83 -7.59 -9.24
CA LEU A 187 -19.88 -6.59 -9.04
C LEU A 187 -20.95 -6.56 -10.14
N SER A 188 -20.75 -7.28 -11.25
CA SER A 188 -21.63 -7.28 -12.44
C SER A 188 -23.08 -7.62 -12.09
N ASN A 189 -23.30 -8.59 -11.21
CA ASN A 189 -24.63 -9.00 -10.74
C ASN A 189 -25.25 -8.00 -9.75
N TYR A 190 -24.45 -7.41 -8.87
CA TYR A 190 -24.89 -6.43 -7.86
C TYR A 190 -25.38 -5.12 -8.49
N ALA A 191 -24.85 -4.75 -9.66
CA ALA A 191 -25.27 -3.53 -10.36
C ALA A 191 -26.73 -3.58 -10.83
N ARG A 192 -27.25 -4.78 -11.12
CA ARG A 192 -28.58 -4.98 -11.75
C ARG A 192 -29.69 -5.26 -10.74
N ASP A 193 -29.35 -5.77 -9.56
CA ASP A 193 -30.32 -6.16 -8.52
C ASP A 193 -30.21 -5.23 -7.28
N PRO A 194 -31.26 -4.41 -7.00
CA PRO A 194 -31.27 -3.54 -5.82
C PRO A 194 -31.08 -4.29 -4.49
N VAL A 195 -31.64 -5.49 -4.35
CA VAL A 195 -31.56 -6.28 -3.10
C VAL A 195 -30.13 -6.75 -2.87
N LEU A 196 -29.46 -7.24 -3.92
CA LEU A 196 -28.05 -7.62 -3.83
C LEU A 196 -27.16 -6.41 -3.55
N ARG A 197 -27.43 -5.26 -4.16
CA ARG A 197 -26.67 -4.03 -3.92
C ARG A 197 -26.77 -3.58 -2.46
N ASP A 198 -27.95 -3.64 -1.87
CA ASP A 198 -28.17 -3.28 -0.46
C ASP A 198 -27.46 -4.28 0.47
N ALA A 199 -27.50 -5.58 0.15
CA ALA A 199 -26.79 -6.62 0.87
C ALA A 199 -25.25 -6.44 0.81
N LEU A 200 -24.71 -6.10 -0.36
CA LEU A 200 -23.30 -5.78 -0.54
C LEU A 200 -22.90 -4.58 0.31
N PHE A 201 -23.71 -3.52 0.29
CA PHE A 201 -23.42 -2.33 1.07
C PHE A 201 -23.42 -2.63 2.58
N ALA A 202 -24.40 -3.38 3.08
CA ALA A 202 -24.43 -3.84 4.46
C ALA A 202 -23.19 -4.68 4.82
N LYS A 203 -22.77 -5.58 3.91
CA LYS A 203 -21.55 -6.39 4.08
C LYS A 203 -20.30 -5.51 4.15
N MET A 204 -20.18 -4.48 3.30
CA MET A 204 -19.06 -3.53 3.32
C MET A 204 -19.01 -2.74 4.63
N VAL A 205 -20.16 -2.30 5.15
CA VAL A 205 -20.23 -1.61 6.45
C VAL A 205 -19.76 -2.53 7.57
N ALA A 206 -20.32 -3.75 7.65
CA ALA A 206 -19.95 -4.72 8.67
C ALA A 206 -18.46 -5.12 8.60
N ALA A 207 -17.91 -5.28 7.39
CA ALA A 207 -16.50 -5.55 7.18
C ALA A 207 -15.60 -4.40 7.68
N GLY A 208 -15.98 -3.14 7.40
CA GLY A 208 -15.25 -1.98 7.92
C GLY A 208 -15.31 -1.86 9.44
N GLU A 209 -16.46 -2.15 10.06
CA GLU A 209 -16.62 -2.19 11.53
C GLU A 209 -15.82 -3.33 12.18
N ALA A 210 -15.64 -4.44 11.47
CA ALA A 210 -14.81 -5.57 11.88
C ALA A 210 -13.31 -5.38 11.57
N HIS A 211 -12.89 -4.19 11.12
CA HIS A 211 -11.50 -3.87 10.76
C HIS A 211 -10.94 -4.68 9.57
N SER A 212 -11.80 -5.19 8.70
CA SER A 212 -11.38 -5.82 7.44
C SER A 212 -10.88 -4.78 6.44
N LEU A 213 -9.83 -5.13 5.68
CA LEU A 213 -9.37 -4.31 4.56
C LEU A 213 -10.28 -4.53 3.35
N LEU A 214 -10.74 -3.43 2.75
CA LEU A 214 -11.62 -3.44 1.59
C LEU A 214 -10.93 -2.75 0.42
N CYS A 215 -10.93 -3.39 -0.74
CA CYS A 215 -10.43 -2.82 -1.99
C CYS A 215 -11.43 -3.08 -3.12
N CYS A 216 -11.40 -2.25 -4.15
CA CYS A 216 -12.17 -2.45 -5.37
C CYS A 216 -11.33 -2.11 -6.59
N ALA A 217 -11.58 -2.77 -7.71
CA ALA A 217 -10.90 -2.51 -8.97
C ALA A 217 -11.91 -2.51 -10.12
N ILE A 218 -11.53 -1.86 -11.22
CA ILE A 218 -12.24 -1.97 -12.50
C ILE A 218 -11.50 -3.04 -13.31
N SER A 219 -12.14 -4.17 -13.59
CA SER A 219 -11.57 -5.20 -14.44
C SER A 219 -11.45 -4.72 -15.88
N VAL A 220 -10.44 -5.24 -16.59
CA VAL A 220 -10.24 -5.04 -18.03
C VAL A 220 -10.21 -6.40 -18.71
N ASP A 221 -10.87 -6.51 -19.86
CA ASP A 221 -10.87 -7.76 -20.64
C ASP A 221 -9.63 -7.85 -21.54
N ARG A 222 -9.02 -6.70 -21.85
CA ARG A 222 -7.88 -6.57 -22.76
C ARG A 222 -6.77 -5.75 -22.12
N LEU A 223 -5.52 -6.19 -22.29
CA LEU A 223 -4.36 -5.56 -21.67
C LEU A 223 -4.14 -4.12 -22.16
N GLU A 224 -4.55 -3.80 -23.39
CA GLU A 224 -4.44 -2.44 -23.94
C GLU A 224 -5.31 -1.43 -23.19
N GLU A 225 -6.37 -1.89 -22.51
CA GLU A 225 -7.25 -1.03 -21.72
C GLU A 225 -6.69 -0.74 -20.32
N MET A 226 -5.64 -1.44 -19.90
CA MET A 226 -5.03 -1.25 -18.60
C MET A 226 -4.43 0.15 -18.49
N GLY A 227 -4.87 0.91 -17.49
CA GLY A 227 -4.41 2.29 -17.28
C GLY A 227 -5.17 3.35 -18.08
N GLU A 228 -6.12 2.95 -18.95
CA GLU A 228 -7.04 3.91 -19.55
C GLU A 228 -7.94 4.54 -18.48
N ARG A 229 -8.34 5.80 -18.69
CA ARG A 229 -9.31 6.48 -17.84
C ARG A 229 -10.73 6.28 -18.36
N THR A 230 -11.64 6.00 -17.45
CA THR A 230 -13.08 6.13 -17.71
C THR A 230 -13.44 7.61 -17.91
N GLU A 231 -14.61 7.86 -18.49
CA GLU A 231 -15.14 9.23 -18.68
C GLU A 231 -15.21 10.05 -17.38
N ARG A 232 -15.25 9.37 -16.23
CA ARG A 232 -15.34 9.99 -14.89
C ARG A 232 -14.02 9.93 -14.12
N GLY A 233 -12.91 9.65 -14.80
CA GLY A 233 -11.55 9.80 -14.27
C GLY A 233 -10.96 8.59 -13.54
N LEU A 234 -11.72 7.50 -13.35
CA LEU A 234 -11.19 6.26 -12.75
C LEU A 234 -10.31 5.51 -13.75
N LEU A 235 -9.27 4.84 -13.27
CA LEU A 235 -8.33 4.05 -14.05
C LEU A 235 -8.83 2.61 -14.13
N LYS A 236 -8.96 2.11 -15.36
CA LYS A 236 -9.26 0.70 -15.62
C LYS A 236 -8.04 -0.18 -15.29
N GLY A 237 -8.28 -1.40 -14.84
CA GLY A 237 -7.23 -2.36 -14.46
C GLY A 237 -6.52 -2.03 -13.13
N HIS A 238 -6.96 -1.00 -12.41
CA HIS A 238 -6.32 -0.53 -11.20
C HIS A 238 -7.23 -0.64 -9.98
N ALA A 239 -6.60 -0.92 -8.84
CA ALA A 239 -7.29 -1.05 -7.57
C ALA A 239 -7.31 0.26 -6.77
N TYR A 240 -8.30 0.36 -5.90
CA TYR A 240 -8.58 1.47 -5.02
C TYR A 240 -8.86 0.92 -3.62
N ALA A 241 -8.31 1.57 -2.60
CA ALA A 241 -8.64 1.22 -1.22
C ALA A 241 -10.01 1.82 -0.86
N VAL A 242 -10.91 1.01 -0.32
CA VAL A 242 -12.18 1.48 0.25
C VAL A 242 -11.89 1.90 1.69
N THR A 243 -12.00 3.20 1.96
CA THR A 243 -11.66 3.80 3.27
C THR A 243 -12.89 4.17 4.09
N GLY A 244 -14.08 3.77 3.64
CA GLY A 244 -15.32 3.94 4.37
C GLY A 244 -16.53 3.55 3.54
N ALA A 245 -17.51 2.95 4.19
CA ALA A 245 -18.86 2.75 3.69
C ALA A 245 -19.83 3.26 4.77
N ARG A 246 -20.68 4.25 4.47
CA ARG A 246 -21.61 4.83 5.44
C ARG A 246 -22.92 5.26 4.80
N SER A 247 -24.02 5.06 5.52
CA SER A 247 -25.29 5.68 5.16
C SER A 247 -25.27 7.14 5.61
N VAL A 248 -25.50 8.06 4.67
CA VAL A 248 -25.53 9.50 4.91
C VAL A 248 -26.95 9.98 4.75
N GLU A 249 -27.49 10.64 5.78
CA GLU A 249 -28.79 11.27 5.71
C GLU A 249 -28.65 12.66 5.10
N LEU A 250 -29.30 12.88 3.96
CA LEU A 250 -29.43 14.19 3.35
C LEU A 250 -30.51 14.96 4.10
N GLY A 251 -30.10 15.94 4.90
CA GLY A 251 -31.03 16.87 5.52
C GLY A 251 -31.80 17.64 4.45
N ARG A 252 -33.13 17.74 4.59
CA ARG A 252 -33.88 18.80 3.91
C ARG A 252 -33.61 20.10 4.66
N GLY A 253 -33.22 21.17 3.96
CA GLY A 253 -33.15 22.50 4.58
C GLY A 253 -34.53 22.99 5.05
N GLY A 254 -34.57 23.77 6.14
CA GLY A 254 -35.75 24.53 6.59
C GLY A 254 -36.82 23.73 7.36
N LEU A 255 -38.08 24.19 7.26
CA LEU A 255 -39.26 23.72 8.00
C LEU A 255 -39.55 22.20 7.90
N ALA A 256 -38.98 21.49 6.93
CA ALA A 256 -39.17 20.05 6.77
C ALA A 256 -38.48 19.21 7.87
N THR A 257 -37.36 19.67 8.43
CA THR A 257 -36.72 19.03 9.59
C THR A 257 -37.55 19.24 10.87
N LEU A 258 -38.23 20.38 11.00
CA LEU A 258 -39.08 20.73 12.14
C LEU A 258 -40.41 19.96 12.16
N LEU A 259 -40.87 19.48 11.01
CA LEU A 259 -42.12 18.71 10.87
C LEU A 259 -41.89 17.17 10.87
N GLY A 260 -40.72 16.69 11.29
CA GLY A 260 -40.46 15.26 11.48
C GLY A 260 -40.31 14.45 10.20
N GLY A 261 -40.07 15.08 9.05
CA GLY A 261 -39.78 14.37 7.80
C GLY A 261 -38.38 13.77 7.82
N SER A 262 -38.25 12.44 7.75
CA SER A 262 -36.96 11.78 7.61
C SER A 262 -36.28 12.17 6.28
N GLY A 263 -35.00 12.52 6.33
CA GLY A 263 -34.21 12.86 5.14
C GLY A 263 -34.04 11.66 4.21
N GLN A 264 -33.65 11.92 2.95
CA GLN A 264 -33.27 10.83 2.05
C GLN A 264 -31.94 10.25 2.52
N LYS A 265 -31.86 8.92 2.72
CA LYS A 265 -30.60 8.23 3.03
C LYS A 265 -29.90 7.81 1.75
N LEU A 266 -28.59 8.06 1.69
CA LEU A 266 -27.72 7.62 0.61
C LEU A 266 -26.65 6.66 1.14
N SER A 267 -26.48 5.54 0.45
CA SER A 267 -25.38 4.61 0.70
C SER A 267 -24.12 5.12 0.01
N MET A 268 -23.14 5.55 0.79
CA MET A 268 -21.92 6.21 0.30
C MET A 268 -20.69 5.33 0.54
N VAL A 269 -19.82 5.26 -0.46
CA VAL A 269 -18.52 4.58 -0.37
C VAL A 269 -17.41 5.59 -0.68
N ARG A 270 -16.39 5.65 0.19
CA ARG A 270 -15.22 6.51 0.02
C ARG A 270 -14.04 5.69 -0.47
N LEU A 271 -13.56 6.02 -1.66
CA LEU A 271 -12.38 5.40 -2.25
C LEU A 271 -11.15 6.29 -2.04
N ARG A 272 -9.98 5.65 -1.92
CA ARG A 272 -8.68 6.30 -1.96
C ARG A 272 -7.89 5.74 -3.13
N SER A 273 -7.46 6.65 -4.00
CA SER A 273 -6.57 6.31 -5.09
C SER A 273 -5.12 6.29 -4.60
N PRO A 274 -4.36 5.24 -4.90
CA PRO A 274 -2.91 5.24 -4.71
C PRO A 274 -2.17 6.11 -5.74
N TRP A 275 -2.86 6.60 -6.78
CA TRP A 275 -2.26 7.33 -7.89
C TRP A 275 -2.12 8.82 -7.61
N LEU A 276 -1.07 9.44 -8.15
CA LEU A 276 -0.80 10.87 -7.98
C LEU A 276 -1.75 11.76 -8.79
N SER A 277 -2.41 11.22 -9.83
CA SER A 277 -3.21 12.01 -10.76
C SER A 277 -4.58 11.38 -11.08
N GLY A 278 -5.58 12.25 -11.18
CA GLY A 278 -6.95 11.94 -11.57
C GLY A 278 -7.84 11.53 -10.39
N ALA A 279 -8.95 12.23 -10.26
CA ALA A 279 -9.99 11.99 -9.27
C ALA A 279 -11.31 11.67 -9.95
N TRP A 280 -12.25 11.12 -9.19
CA TRP A 280 -13.63 10.92 -9.61
C TRP A 280 -14.28 12.28 -9.92
N THR A 281 -14.77 12.48 -11.14
CA THR A 281 -15.44 13.73 -11.59
C THR A 281 -16.96 13.60 -11.69
N GLY A 282 -17.52 12.51 -11.18
CA GLY A 282 -18.97 12.32 -11.10
C GLY A 282 -19.58 12.88 -9.82
N PRO A 283 -20.85 12.53 -9.52
CA PRO A 283 -21.53 12.95 -8.29
C PRO A 283 -20.69 12.65 -7.04
N PHE A 284 -20.59 13.61 -6.12
CA PHE A 284 -19.77 13.56 -4.90
C PHE A 284 -18.25 13.46 -5.15
N GLY A 285 -17.79 13.76 -6.37
CA GLY A 285 -16.39 14.07 -6.65
C GLY A 285 -15.93 15.32 -5.90
N GLN A 286 -14.63 15.38 -5.61
CA GLN A 286 -14.00 16.55 -4.98
C GLN A 286 -13.81 17.69 -5.97
#